data_AF-A0A6N7KNY5-F1
#
_entry.id   AF-A0A6N7KNY5-F1
#
_cell.length_a   1.000
_cell.length_b   1.000
_cell.length_c   1.000
_cell.angle_alpha   90.00
_cell.angle_beta   90.00
_cell.angle_gamma   90.00
#
_symmetry.space_group_name_H-M   'P 1'
#
loop_
_entity.id
_entity.type
_entity.pdbx_description
1 polymer ?
#
loop_
_entity_poly.entity_id
_entity_poly.type
_entity_poly.pdbx_seq_one_letter_code
_entity_poly.pdbx_strand_id
1 'polypeptide(L)'
;MTARQATTTRAVALAGALALPYIAVKSYWAAGGRAGLADGFELAGEFERNGAPEALVWLERHGVDFTAVLALAGLAVAAALVLPFGRRIPARLLLVPAGAGALLAAYGTLTALVALAGNGGRGPVTGWVVPAGTGAFVGIGTALAAAAWSRLRRDDRPVTV
;
A
#
# COMPACT_ATOMS: atom_id res chain seq x y z
N MET A 1 3.92 -23.32 -14.13
CA MET A 1 3.50 -22.67 -12.85
C MET A 1 2.71 -23.69 -12.06
N THR A 2 3.03 -23.96 -10.79
CA THR A 2 2.26 -24.95 -9.99
C THR A 2 0.89 -24.38 -9.62
N ALA A 3 -0.12 -25.23 -9.39
CA ALA A 3 -1.46 -24.79 -8.97
C ALA A 3 -1.40 -23.87 -7.72
N ARG A 4 -0.53 -24.19 -6.76
CA ARG A 4 -0.28 -23.36 -5.57
C ARG A 4 0.27 -21.97 -5.91
N GLN A 5 1.18 -21.88 -6.88
CA GLN A 5 1.73 -20.59 -7.32
C GLN A 5 0.67 -19.75 -8.05
N ALA A 6 -0.21 -20.38 -8.83
CA ALA A 6 -1.35 -19.70 -9.45
C ALA A 6 -2.27 -19.10 -8.38
N THR A 7 -2.59 -19.87 -7.33
CA THR A 7 -3.42 -19.42 -6.21
C THR A 7 -2.77 -18.26 -5.46
N THR A 8 -1.48 -18.33 -5.11
CA THR A 8 -0.79 -17.21 -4.46
C THR A 8 -0.83 -15.95 -5.33
N THR A 9 -0.55 -16.08 -6.63
CA THR A 9 -0.54 -14.93 -7.54
C THR A 9 -1.91 -14.25 -7.59
N ARG A 10 -2.99 -15.05 -7.66
CA ARG A 10 -4.36 -14.53 -7.60
C ARG A 10 -4.67 -13.85 -6.27
N ALA A 11 -4.28 -14.46 -5.14
CA ALA A 11 -4.50 -13.88 -3.82
C ALA A 11 -3.77 -12.54 -3.65
N VAL A 12 -2.51 -12.46 -4.11
CA VAL A 12 -1.71 -11.23 -4.10
C VAL A 12 -2.37 -10.15 -4.97
N ALA A 13 -2.85 -10.51 -6.16
CA ALA A 13 -3.53 -9.57 -7.06
C ALA A 13 -4.85 -9.05 -6.46
N LEU A 14 -5.68 -9.93 -5.91
CA LEU A 14 -6.95 -9.56 -5.29
C LEU A 14 -6.76 -8.69 -4.04
N ALA A 15 -5.81 -9.06 -3.17
CA ALA A 15 -5.46 -8.23 -2.01
C ALA A 15 -4.92 -6.86 -2.45
N GLY A 16 -4.01 -6.84 -3.42
CA GLY A 16 -3.44 -5.61 -3.96
C GLY A 16 -4.48 -4.69 -4.62
N ALA A 17 -5.54 -5.24 -5.22
CA ALA A 17 -6.61 -4.47 -5.84
C ALA A 17 -7.37 -3.57 -4.85
N LEU A 18 -7.36 -3.88 -3.55
CA LEU A 18 -7.93 -3.04 -2.50
C LEU A 18 -7.22 -1.67 -2.38
N ALA A 19 -6.00 -1.55 -2.90
CA ALA A 19 -5.27 -0.28 -2.91
C ALA A 19 -5.71 0.68 -4.03
N LEU A 20 -6.42 0.19 -5.06
CA LEU A 20 -6.75 0.98 -6.24
C LEU A 20 -7.60 2.22 -5.92
N PRO A 21 -8.66 2.15 -5.08
CA PRO A 21 -9.43 3.35 -4.73
C PRO A 21 -8.55 4.40 -4.05
N TYR A 22 -7.70 4.00 -3.12
CA TYR A 22 -6.81 4.91 -2.42
C TYR A 22 -5.79 5.56 -3.36
N ILE A 23 -5.11 4.76 -4.20
CA ILE A 23 -4.15 5.27 -5.18
C ILE A 23 -4.83 6.27 -6.12
N ALA A 24 -6.03 5.95 -6.61
CA ALA A 24 -6.78 6.85 -7.49
C ALA A 24 -7.11 8.18 -6.80
N VAL A 25 -7.57 8.13 -5.55
CA VAL A 25 -7.91 9.34 -4.77
C VAL A 25 -6.67 10.19 -4.50
N LYS A 26 -5.57 9.56 -4.10
CA LYS A 26 -4.32 10.26 -3.80
C LYS A 26 -3.73 10.92 -5.04
N SER A 27 -3.70 10.21 -6.16
CA SER A 27 -3.29 10.79 -7.44
C SER A 27 -4.22 11.91 -7.90
N TYR A 28 -5.53 11.77 -7.69
CA TYR A 28 -6.51 12.80 -8.02
C TYR A 28 -6.32 14.07 -7.17
N TRP A 29 -6.07 13.93 -5.86
CA TRP A 29 -5.78 15.07 -4.99
C TRP A 29 -4.49 15.78 -5.37
N ALA A 30 -3.43 15.02 -5.66
CA ALA A 30 -2.18 15.59 -6.14
C ALA A 30 -2.40 16.40 -7.44
N ALA A 31 -3.27 15.94 -8.33
CA ALA A 31 -3.65 16.67 -9.55
C ALA A 31 -4.58 17.88 -9.32
N GLY A 32 -4.80 18.30 -8.07
CA GLY A 32 -5.65 19.45 -7.70
C GLY A 32 -7.11 19.08 -7.41
N GLY A 33 -7.44 17.79 -7.43
CA GLY A 33 -8.76 17.28 -7.09
C GLY A 33 -9.14 17.50 -5.62
N ARG A 34 -10.43 17.67 -5.32
CA ARG A 34 -10.91 17.99 -3.96
C ARG A 34 -12.00 17.08 -3.41
N ALA A 35 -12.44 16.09 -4.19
CA ALA A 35 -13.45 15.13 -3.75
C ALA A 35 -13.07 14.47 -2.41
N GLY A 36 -13.96 14.60 -1.43
CA GLY A 36 -13.77 14.04 -0.10
C GLY A 36 -12.86 14.82 0.83
N LEU A 37 -12.40 16.02 0.45
CA LEU A 37 -11.74 16.98 1.33
C LEU A 37 -12.75 18.02 1.84
N ALA A 38 -12.55 18.51 3.07
CA ALA A 38 -13.29 19.65 3.59
C ALA A 38 -12.96 20.93 2.80
N ASP A 39 -13.89 21.89 2.79
CA ASP A 39 -13.68 23.18 2.16
C ASP A 39 -12.49 23.92 2.80
N GLY A 40 -11.66 24.54 1.95
CA GLY A 40 -10.44 25.22 2.40
C GLY A 40 -9.31 24.32 2.88
N PHE A 41 -9.49 23.00 2.94
CA PHE A 41 -8.40 22.08 3.29
C PHE A 41 -7.35 22.01 2.16
N GLU A 42 -6.09 22.18 2.51
CA GLU A 42 -4.96 22.25 1.57
C GLU A 42 -3.90 21.24 1.99
N LEU A 43 -3.68 20.21 1.15
CA LEU A 43 -2.89 19.04 1.52
C LEU A 43 -1.40 19.37 1.74
N ALA A 44 -0.81 20.18 0.87
CA ALA A 44 0.60 20.55 0.99
C ALA A 44 0.84 21.46 2.19
N GLY A 45 -0.05 22.43 2.44
CA GLY A 45 -0.04 23.22 3.67
C GLY A 45 -0.21 22.38 4.93
N GLU A 46 -1.02 21.33 4.89
CA GLU A 46 -1.14 20.39 6.01
C GLU A 46 0.15 19.57 6.22
N PHE A 47 0.80 19.11 5.15
CA PHE A 47 2.10 18.44 5.26
C PHE A 47 3.17 19.37 5.85
N GLU A 48 3.23 20.62 5.41
CA GLU A 48 4.15 21.63 5.94
C GLU A 48 3.90 21.89 7.44
N ARG A 49 2.63 22.05 7.85
CA ARG A 49 2.26 22.19 9.28
C ARG A 49 2.65 20.99 10.13
N ASN A 50 2.62 19.79 9.57
CA ASN A 50 3.00 18.55 10.25
C ASN A 50 4.52 18.29 10.21
N GLY A 51 5.33 19.24 9.71
CA GLY A 51 6.78 19.11 9.66
C GLY A 51 7.27 18.12 8.62
N ALA A 52 6.51 17.89 7.55
CA ALA A 52 6.96 17.04 6.46
C ALA A 52 8.24 17.63 5.82
N PRO A 53 9.19 16.78 5.37
CA PRO A 53 10.35 17.23 4.63
C PRO A 53 9.97 18.08 3.41
N GLU A 54 10.75 19.11 3.11
CA GLU A 54 10.52 20.01 1.96
C GLU A 54 10.34 19.24 0.65
N ALA A 55 11.09 18.15 0.46
CA ALA A 55 10.96 17.29 -0.72
C ALA A 55 9.56 16.67 -0.87
N LEU A 56 8.89 16.28 0.22
CA LEU A 56 7.52 15.75 0.16
C LEU A 56 6.51 16.85 -0.16
N VAL A 57 6.68 18.04 0.44
CA VAL A 57 5.85 19.20 0.14
C VAL A 57 6.01 19.62 -1.32
N TRP A 58 7.24 19.59 -1.84
CA TRP A 58 7.54 19.86 -3.24
C TRP A 58 6.85 18.86 -4.17
N LEU A 59 6.95 17.55 -3.88
CA LEU A 59 6.28 16.52 -4.68
C LEU A 59 4.76 16.75 -4.74
N GLU A 60 4.13 17.02 -3.60
CA GLU A 60 2.68 17.26 -3.52
C GLU A 60 2.30 18.49 -4.36
N ARG A 61 3.06 19.59 -4.26
CA ARG A 61 2.86 20.82 -5.07
C ARG A 61 3.03 20.59 -6.58
N HIS A 62 3.77 19.55 -6.97
CA HIS A 62 4.00 19.17 -8.38
C HIS A 62 3.11 18.00 -8.82
N GLY A 63 2.08 17.68 -8.05
CA GLY A 63 1.08 16.68 -8.39
C GLY A 63 1.54 15.24 -8.25
N VAL A 64 2.50 14.99 -7.35
CA VAL A 64 2.97 13.66 -7.00
C VAL A 64 2.69 13.38 -5.53
N ASP A 65 1.63 12.62 -5.24
CA ASP A 65 1.39 12.14 -3.88
C ASP A 65 2.35 10.97 -3.57
N PHE A 66 3.19 11.17 -2.57
CA PHE A 66 4.20 10.18 -2.19
C PHE A 66 3.59 8.86 -1.68
N THR A 67 2.39 8.89 -1.09
CA THR A 67 1.72 7.67 -0.60
C THR A 67 1.19 6.82 -1.75
N ALA A 68 0.73 7.43 -2.84
CA ALA A 68 0.38 6.73 -4.07
C ALA A 68 1.61 6.06 -4.69
N VAL A 69 2.74 6.76 -4.73
CA VAL A 69 4.02 6.19 -5.21
C VAL A 69 4.46 5.02 -4.35
N LEU A 70 4.43 5.14 -3.02
CA LEU A 70 4.78 4.06 -2.10
C LEU A 70 3.83 2.87 -2.22
N ALA A 71 2.53 3.11 -2.40
CA ALA A 71 1.55 2.05 -2.62
C ALA A 71 1.86 1.28 -3.92
N LEU A 72 2.12 1.98 -5.02
CA LEU A 72 2.52 1.37 -6.29
C LEU A 72 3.84 0.59 -6.17
N ALA A 73 4.83 1.13 -5.44
CA ALA A 73 6.08 0.44 -5.17
C ALA A 73 5.86 -0.85 -4.35
N GLY A 74 5.00 -0.80 -3.33
CA GLY A 74 4.60 -1.98 -2.55
C GLY A 74 3.94 -3.05 -3.43
N LEU A 75 3.01 -2.67 -4.30
CA LEU A 75 2.40 -3.60 -5.26
C LEU A 75 3.42 -4.18 -6.23
N ALA A 76 4.39 -3.38 -6.71
CA ALA A 76 5.46 -3.85 -7.58
C ALA A 76 6.37 -4.86 -6.87
N VAL A 77 6.72 -4.64 -5.60
CA VAL A 77 7.48 -5.60 -4.79
C VAL A 77 6.69 -6.90 -4.60
N ALA A 78 5.40 -6.82 -4.25
CA ALA A 78 4.53 -7.99 -4.11
C ALA A 78 4.46 -8.79 -5.42
N ALA A 79 4.30 -8.10 -6.55
CA ALA A 79 4.28 -8.69 -7.88
C ALA A 79 5.61 -9.35 -8.24
N ALA A 80 6.74 -8.70 -7.98
CA ALA A 80 8.08 -9.23 -8.23
C ALA A 80 8.33 -10.54 -7.46
N LEU A 81 7.82 -10.65 -6.23
CA LEU A 81 7.98 -11.85 -5.40
C LEU A 81 7.20 -13.09 -5.93
N VAL A 82 6.14 -12.89 -6.71
CA VAL A 82 5.29 -13.99 -7.23
C VAL A 82 5.41 -14.22 -8.74
N LEU A 83 5.83 -13.22 -9.50
CA LEU A 83 5.96 -13.27 -10.95
C LEU A 83 7.38 -13.67 -11.40
N PRO A 84 7.53 -14.22 -12.63
CA PRO A 84 8.82 -14.73 -13.10
C PRO A 84 9.93 -13.67 -13.17
N PHE A 85 9.60 -12.42 -13.46
CA PHE A 85 10.61 -11.37 -13.65
C PHE A 85 11.41 -11.08 -12.38
N GLY A 86 10.77 -11.14 -11.20
CA GLY A 86 11.44 -10.83 -9.94
C GLY A 86 12.43 -11.90 -9.48
N ARG A 87 12.50 -13.06 -10.17
CA ARG A 87 13.56 -14.06 -9.95
C ARG A 87 14.96 -13.54 -10.29
N ARG A 88 15.06 -12.49 -11.12
CA ARG A 88 16.33 -11.85 -11.49
C ARG A 88 16.81 -10.86 -10.43
N ILE A 89 15.98 -10.51 -9.45
CA ILE A 89 16.28 -9.55 -8.41
C ILE A 89 16.76 -10.30 -7.16
N PRO A 90 17.83 -9.85 -6.48
CA PRO A 90 18.27 -10.44 -5.22
C PRO A 90 17.13 -10.52 -4.20
N ALA A 91 16.87 -11.73 -3.68
CA ALA A 91 15.71 -11.98 -2.83
C ALA A 91 15.64 -11.05 -1.60
N ARG A 92 16.79 -10.72 -1.00
CA ARG A 92 16.86 -9.79 0.15
C ARG A 92 16.30 -8.40 -0.18
N LEU A 93 16.55 -7.88 -1.38
CA LEU A 93 16.05 -6.57 -1.80
C LEU A 93 14.53 -6.53 -1.94
N LEU A 94 13.87 -7.69 -2.14
CA LEU A 94 12.42 -7.79 -2.19
C LEU A 94 11.83 -8.16 -0.83
N LEU A 95 12.45 -9.08 -0.11
CA LEU A 95 11.95 -9.61 1.16
C LEU A 95 12.02 -8.60 2.30
N VAL A 96 13.07 -7.77 2.37
CA VAL A 96 13.18 -6.73 3.41
C VAL A 96 12.05 -5.72 3.32
N PRO A 97 11.82 -5.03 2.18
CA PRO A 97 10.70 -4.10 2.07
C PRO A 97 9.34 -4.80 2.15
N ALA A 98 9.22 -6.05 1.68
CA ALA A 98 7.97 -6.80 1.84
C ALA A 98 7.66 -7.16 3.30
N GLY A 99 8.67 -7.53 4.09
CA GLY A 99 8.52 -7.78 5.51
C GLY A 99 8.12 -6.52 6.28
N ALA A 100 8.76 -5.39 5.99
CA ALA A 100 8.38 -4.10 6.58
C ALA A 100 6.95 -3.69 6.17
N GLY A 101 6.63 -3.77 4.87
CA GLY A 101 5.32 -3.40 4.36
C GLY A 101 4.18 -4.35 4.77
N ALA A 102 4.48 -5.60 5.15
CA ALA A 102 3.48 -6.51 5.71
C ALA A 102 2.83 -5.96 6.99
N LEU A 103 3.54 -5.12 7.76
CA LEU A 103 3.00 -4.46 8.96
C LEU A 103 1.84 -3.51 8.64
N LEU A 104 1.69 -3.06 7.39
CA LEU A 104 0.54 -2.27 6.95
C LEU A 104 -0.78 -3.02 7.12
N ALA A 105 -0.77 -4.37 7.08
CA ALA A 105 -1.99 -5.15 7.30
C ALA A 105 -2.52 -4.97 8.73
N ALA A 106 -1.62 -5.03 9.72
CA ALA A 106 -1.97 -4.82 11.12
C ALA A 106 -2.41 -3.36 11.36
N TYR A 107 -1.64 -2.40 10.82
CA TYR A 107 -1.96 -0.98 10.90
C TYR A 107 -3.34 -0.67 10.31
N GLY A 108 -3.60 -1.07 9.06
CA GLY A 108 -4.86 -0.83 8.38
C GLY A 108 -6.06 -1.47 9.08
N THR A 109 -5.88 -2.68 9.62
CA THR A 109 -6.93 -3.37 10.41
C THR A 109 -7.23 -2.60 11.70
N LEU A 110 -6.19 -2.18 12.43
CA LEU A 110 -6.36 -1.40 13.65
C LEU A 110 -7.06 -0.07 13.36
N THR A 111 -6.65 0.65 12.31
CA THR A 111 -7.30 1.88 11.87
C THR A 111 -8.77 1.65 11.51
N ALA A 112 -9.10 0.54 10.84
CA ALA A 112 -10.49 0.20 10.54
C ALA A 112 -11.32 -0.04 11.82
N LEU A 113 -10.76 -0.75 12.80
CA LEU A 113 -11.42 -0.98 14.10
C LEU A 113 -11.65 0.32 14.86
N VAL A 114 -10.66 1.21 14.91
CA VAL A 114 -10.77 2.53 15.55
C VAL A 114 -11.81 3.40 14.85
N ALA A 115 -11.88 3.35 13.52
CA ALA A 115 -12.89 4.06 12.75
C ALA A 115 -14.31 3.54 13.05
N LEU A 116 -14.49 2.21 13.09
CA LEU A 116 -15.77 1.57 13.42
C LEU A 116 -16.22 1.85 14.86
N ALA A 117 -15.28 2.03 15.79
CA ALA A 117 -15.57 2.40 17.17
C ALA A 117 -16.04 3.87 17.35
N GLY A 118 -16.23 4.62 16.25
CA GLY A 118 -16.76 5.99 16.28
C GLY A 118 -15.71 7.09 16.46
N ASN A 119 -14.43 6.74 16.57
CA ASN A 119 -13.34 7.69 16.80
C ASN A 119 -12.66 8.20 15.51
N GLY A 120 -13.02 7.67 14.33
CA GLY A 120 -12.35 7.99 13.06
C GLY A 120 -13.01 9.06 12.18
N GLY A 121 -14.15 9.64 12.59
CA GLY A 121 -15.05 10.38 11.69
C GLY A 121 -15.05 11.91 11.75
N ARG A 122 -14.18 12.54 12.56
CA ARG A 122 -14.16 14.02 12.73
C ARG A 122 -13.01 14.73 12.00
N GLY A 123 -12.31 14.02 11.13
CA GLY A 123 -11.22 14.58 10.35
C GLY A 123 -11.68 15.45 9.17
N PRO A 124 -10.76 16.19 8.54
CA PRO A 124 -11.05 17.06 7.38
C PRO A 124 -11.36 16.29 6.09
N VAL A 125 -11.67 15.00 6.18
CA VAL A 125 -11.93 14.11 5.05
C VAL A 125 -13.28 13.41 5.22
N THR A 126 -14.00 13.20 4.14
CA THR A 126 -15.32 12.56 4.18
C THR A 126 -15.22 11.09 4.53
N GLY A 127 -16.27 10.53 5.12
CA GLY A 127 -16.28 9.19 5.70
C GLY A 127 -15.93 8.02 4.76
N TRP A 128 -16.03 8.16 3.43
CA TRP A 128 -15.64 7.10 2.48
C TRP A 128 -14.13 7.04 2.19
N VAL A 129 -13.38 8.11 2.48
CA VAL A 129 -11.92 8.14 2.31
C VAL A 129 -11.26 7.19 3.31
N VAL A 130 -11.82 7.08 4.51
CA VAL A 130 -11.34 6.19 5.57
C VAL A 130 -11.33 4.72 5.14
N PRO A 131 -12.45 4.11 4.69
CA PRO A 131 -12.45 2.73 4.21
C PRO A 131 -11.59 2.52 2.95
N ALA A 132 -11.41 3.54 2.09
CA ALA A 132 -10.48 3.45 0.97
C ALA A 132 -9.02 3.33 1.47
N GLY A 133 -8.62 4.17 2.43
CA GLY A 133 -7.28 4.13 3.02
C GLY A 133 -7.01 2.87 3.82
N THR A 134 -7.93 2.45 4.69
CA THR A 134 -7.75 1.21 5.47
C THR A 134 -7.74 -0.02 4.57
N GLY A 135 -8.59 -0.05 3.55
CA GLY A 135 -8.58 -1.08 2.51
C GLY A 135 -7.23 -1.18 1.80
N ALA A 136 -6.62 -0.05 1.46
CA ALA A 136 -5.30 -0.03 0.84
C ALA A 136 -4.20 -0.58 1.75
N PHE A 137 -4.15 -0.16 3.01
CA PHE A 137 -3.17 -0.67 3.97
C PHE A 137 -3.32 -2.17 4.21
N VAL A 138 -4.55 -2.65 4.43
CA VAL A 138 -4.86 -4.08 4.57
C VAL A 138 -4.47 -4.84 3.31
N GLY A 139 -4.85 -4.33 2.14
CA GLY A 139 -4.59 -4.95 0.85
C GLY A 139 -3.11 -5.09 0.53
N ILE A 140 -2.35 -3.99 0.61
CA ILE A 140 -0.91 -3.97 0.33
C ILE A 140 -0.17 -4.83 1.34
N GLY A 141 -0.44 -4.68 2.63
CA GLY A 141 0.22 -5.47 3.67
C GLY A 141 -0.03 -6.96 3.52
N THR A 142 -1.27 -7.36 3.21
CA THR A 142 -1.63 -8.77 2.98
C THR A 142 -0.96 -9.31 1.71
N ALA A 143 -0.95 -8.52 0.63
CA ALA A 143 -0.28 -8.89 -0.62
C ALA A 143 1.23 -9.13 -0.40
N LEU A 144 1.91 -8.22 0.31
CA LEU A 144 3.33 -8.34 0.63
C LEU A 144 3.61 -9.54 1.55
N ALA A 145 2.81 -9.73 2.61
CA ALA A 145 2.93 -10.87 3.52
C ALA A 145 2.79 -12.21 2.77
N ALA A 146 1.72 -12.35 1.97
CA ALA A 146 1.47 -13.56 1.20
C ALA A 146 2.56 -13.83 0.16
N ALA A 147 3.05 -12.79 -0.51
CA ALA A 147 4.12 -12.89 -1.49
C ALA A 147 5.47 -13.29 -0.85
N ALA A 148 5.86 -12.63 0.23
CA ALA A 148 7.09 -12.91 0.98
C ALA A 148 7.08 -14.33 1.55
N TRP A 149 5.97 -14.73 2.21
CA TRP A 149 5.81 -16.06 2.76
C TRP A 149 5.88 -17.16 1.69
N SER A 150 5.24 -16.93 0.53
CA SER A 150 5.32 -17.84 -0.60
C SER A 150 6.74 -17.98 -1.15
N ARG A 151 7.54 -16.91 -1.12
CA ARG A 151 8.93 -16.93 -1.54
C ARG A 151 9.81 -17.71 -0.56
N LEU A 152 9.71 -17.43 0.73
CA LEU A 152 10.49 -18.11 1.78
C LEU A 152 10.27 -19.64 1.74
N ARG A 153 9.01 -20.08 1.66
CA ARG A 153 8.68 -21.52 1.55
C ARG A 153 9.22 -22.22 0.30
N ARG A 154 9.61 -21.49 -0.75
CA ARG A 154 10.25 -22.08 -1.94
C ARG A 154 11.73 -22.27 -1.72
N ASP A 155 12.36 -21.30 -1.07
CA ASP A 155 13.80 -21.28 -0.84
C ASP A 155 14.20 -22.31 0.26
N ASP A 156 13.29 -22.65 1.19
CA ASP A 156 13.48 -23.68 2.23
C ASP A 156 13.36 -25.14 1.73
N ARG A 157 13.03 -25.39 0.46
CA ARG A 157 12.89 -26.77 -0.03
C ARG A 157 14.27 -27.38 -0.28
N PRO A 158 14.62 -28.50 0.39
CA PRO A 158 15.87 -29.19 0.09
C PRO A 158 15.87 -29.63 -1.37
N VAL A 159 16.99 -29.39 -2.06
CA VAL A 159 17.23 -29.98 -3.38
C VAL A 159 17.43 -31.47 -3.13
N THR A 160 16.40 -32.27 -3.40
CA THR A 160 16.56 -33.73 -3.50
C THR A 160 17.45 -34.00 -4.72
N VAL A 161 18.73 -34.26 -4.45
CA VAL A 161 19.71 -34.79 -5.41
C VAL A 161 19.51 -36.29 -5.50
#